data_AF-A0A0U2YL98-F1
#
_entry.id   AF-A0A0U2YL98-F1
#
_cell.length_a   1.000
_cell.length_b   1.000
_cell.length_c   1.000
_cell.angle_alpha   90.00
_cell.angle_beta   90.00
_cell.angle_gamma   90.00
#
_symmetry.space_group_name_H-M   'P 1'
#
loop_
_entity.id
_entity.type
_entity.pdbx_description
1 polymer ?
#
loop_
_entity_poly.entity_id
_entity_poly.type
_entity_poly.pdbx_seq_one_letter_code
_entity_poly.pdbx_strand_id
1 'polypeptide(L)'
;MHGKQRNCRGLAKLALRIIVAASVSTLPSAWAQANLADRLTPAQLATYETYRTARDRFERQLRTYWHRVEAKRDARRAKRILGQDFEAHDYIAHQPPKYAGPDLPADIARIVAEVKPPAPERPMATVADFLEGAKEQYGFVPTPTTEREFKRRYAREALAVGLSKDQVVRIYALETGGQGTYDMQSGISPITRQGKPISSALGYAQLLHANSTSELVKHGEQFARRLQAMAAVPGTPPERAASLRAKATVVRRMLRAARSIPNEWSHHVRFAGTIAGLGIHALNLDADVGPWLQVLKLKGLKDEAAAAGRHSLAGAEIELMNLAGPRTGLEMMTPVASNMPTSNFFSEGGYYRNTVVREKTAAELLRALDERMEAGMKKPGAVEFAQVFDELMAR
;
A
#
# COMPACT_ATOMS: atom_id res chain seq x y z
N MET A 1 47.81 -10.53 -10.81
CA MET A 1 46.66 -10.18 -11.68
C MET A 1 45.57 -11.23 -11.47
N HIS A 2 44.29 -10.81 -11.55
CA HIS A 2 43.03 -11.55 -11.32
C HIS A 2 42.34 -11.22 -9.98
N GLY A 3 41.43 -10.25 -10.10
CA GLY A 3 40.65 -9.66 -9.03
C GLY A 3 39.42 -10.48 -8.63
N LYS A 4 39.10 -10.37 -7.34
CA LYS A 4 37.87 -10.85 -6.69
C LYS A 4 36.65 -10.13 -7.24
N GLN A 5 35.75 -10.84 -7.92
CA GLN A 5 34.38 -10.39 -8.16
C GLN A 5 33.54 -10.64 -6.90
N ARG A 6 33.03 -9.55 -6.31
CA ARG A 6 32.04 -9.57 -5.23
C ARG A 6 30.66 -9.78 -5.84
N ASN A 7 30.01 -10.90 -5.50
CA ASN A 7 28.60 -11.14 -5.78
C ASN A 7 27.71 -10.33 -4.83
N CYS A 8 27.12 -9.24 -5.33
CA CYS A 8 25.95 -8.58 -4.74
C CYS A 8 24.76 -8.78 -5.69
N ARG A 9 23.96 -9.82 -5.44
CA ARG A 9 22.63 -10.00 -6.05
C ARG A 9 21.63 -10.30 -4.95
N GLY A 10 20.73 -9.35 -4.69
CA GLY A 10 19.71 -9.48 -3.65
C GLY A 10 18.76 -8.29 -3.57
N LEU A 11 18.28 -7.77 -4.70
CA LEU A 11 17.18 -6.79 -4.74
C LEU A 11 15.85 -7.56 -4.68
N ALA A 12 15.36 -7.78 -3.46
CA ALA A 12 14.06 -8.39 -3.20
C ALA A 12 12.94 -7.37 -3.49
N LYS A 13 12.02 -7.80 -4.36
CA LYS A 13 10.96 -7.03 -5.02
C LYS A 13 9.91 -6.57 -4.01
N LEU A 14 9.72 -5.26 -3.88
CA LEU A 14 8.63 -4.68 -3.08
C LEU A 14 7.37 -4.61 -3.95
N ALA A 15 6.50 -5.61 -3.84
CA ALA A 15 5.13 -5.54 -4.35
C ALA A 15 4.21 -5.36 -3.14
N LEU A 16 3.47 -4.25 -3.12
CA LEU A 16 2.39 -4.00 -2.17
C LEU A 16 1.30 -5.06 -2.37
N ARG A 17 1.45 -6.21 -1.69
CA ARG A 17 0.41 -7.23 -1.65
C ARG A 17 -0.57 -6.84 -0.54
N ILE A 18 -1.67 -6.22 -0.93
CA ILE A 18 -2.87 -6.09 -0.11
C ILE A 18 -3.31 -7.50 0.28
N ILE A 19 -3.17 -7.87 1.54
CA ILE A 19 -3.55 -9.19 2.04
C ILE A 19 -5.04 -9.39 1.83
N VAL A 20 -5.37 -10.44 1.10
CA VAL A 20 -6.72 -10.94 0.87
C VAL A 20 -7.04 -11.84 2.06
N ALA A 21 -7.99 -11.44 2.91
CA ALA A 21 -8.84 -12.42 3.55
C ALA A 21 -9.62 -13.06 2.41
N ALA A 22 -9.30 -14.31 2.10
CA ALA A 22 -10.03 -15.05 1.08
C ALA A 22 -11.49 -15.15 1.54
N SER A 23 -12.39 -14.44 0.84
CA SER A 23 -13.79 -14.82 0.81
C SER A 23 -13.84 -16.15 0.06
N VAL A 24 -13.55 -17.24 0.77
CA VAL A 24 -13.88 -18.56 0.26
C VAL A 24 -15.40 -18.53 0.13
N SER A 25 -15.92 -18.52 -1.11
CA SER A 25 -17.29 -18.92 -1.41
C SER A 25 -17.41 -20.37 -0.97
N THR A 26 -17.62 -20.55 0.32
CA THR A 26 -17.93 -21.82 0.94
C THR A 26 -19.36 -22.11 0.52
N LEU A 27 -19.54 -23.20 -0.24
CA LEU A 27 -20.84 -23.86 -0.31
C LEU A 27 -21.39 -23.90 1.13
N PRO A 28 -22.65 -23.48 1.36
CA PRO A 28 -23.19 -23.52 2.70
C PRO A 28 -23.05 -24.96 3.21
N SER A 29 -22.59 -25.13 4.44
CA SER A 29 -22.53 -26.47 5.04
C SER A 29 -23.93 -27.08 5.01
N ALA A 30 -24.02 -28.42 4.95
CA ALA A 30 -25.32 -29.11 5.01
C ALA A 30 -26.17 -28.65 6.21
N TRP A 31 -25.50 -28.28 7.32
CA TRP A 31 -26.11 -27.68 8.50
C TRP A 31 -26.72 -26.28 8.27
N ALA A 32 -26.08 -25.42 7.47
CA ALA A 32 -26.61 -24.10 7.13
C ALA A 32 -27.81 -24.19 6.16
N GLN A 33 -27.81 -25.16 5.25
CA GLN A 33 -28.94 -25.42 4.34
C GLN A 33 -30.17 -25.95 5.07
N ALA A 34 -29.99 -26.89 6.01
CA ALA A 34 -31.09 -27.41 6.83
C ALA A 34 -31.77 -26.29 7.66
N ASN A 35 -30.97 -25.46 8.35
CA ASN A 35 -31.51 -24.34 9.13
C ASN A 35 -32.17 -23.24 8.29
N LEU A 36 -31.78 -23.08 7.02
CA LEU A 36 -32.42 -22.13 6.10
C LEU A 36 -33.78 -22.63 5.62
N ALA A 37 -33.89 -23.93 5.31
CA ALA A 37 -35.17 -24.54 4.91
C ALA A 37 -36.23 -24.46 6.01
N ASP A 38 -35.82 -24.54 7.28
CA ASP A 38 -36.72 -24.43 8.43
C ASP A 38 -37.22 -22.99 8.68
N ARG A 39 -36.52 -21.98 8.17
CA ARG A 39 -36.82 -20.55 8.43
C ARG A 39 -37.47 -19.82 7.25
N LEU A 40 -37.43 -20.39 6.05
CA LEU A 40 -38.02 -19.81 4.85
C LEU A 40 -39.36 -20.46 4.54
N THR A 41 -40.35 -19.66 4.13
CA THR A 41 -41.58 -20.21 3.54
C THR A 41 -41.26 -20.93 2.21
N PRO A 42 -42.11 -21.86 1.73
CA PRO A 42 -41.88 -22.55 0.46
C PRO A 42 -41.64 -21.59 -0.73
N ALA A 43 -42.35 -20.46 -0.78
CA ALA A 43 -42.17 -19.45 -1.82
C ALA A 43 -40.81 -18.72 -1.69
N GLN A 44 -40.39 -18.39 -0.47
CA GLN A 44 -39.08 -17.78 -0.22
C GLN A 44 -37.94 -18.76 -0.51
N LEU A 45 -38.12 -20.05 -0.20
CA LEU A 45 -37.15 -21.08 -0.51
C LEU A 45 -36.96 -21.23 -2.03
N ALA A 46 -38.05 -21.28 -2.81
CA ALA A 46 -37.97 -21.31 -4.27
C ALA A 46 -37.27 -20.06 -4.85
N THR A 47 -37.53 -18.88 -4.28
CA THR A 47 -36.86 -17.63 -4.66
C THR A 47 -35.36 -17.67 -4.33
N TYR A 48 -35.01 -18.15 -3.14
CA TYR A 48 -33.63 -18.35 -2.71
C TYR A 48 -32.89 -19.35 -3.59
N GLU A 49 -33.52 -20.45 -3.99
CA GLU A 49 -32.94 -21.46 -4.88
C GLU A 49 -32.71 -20.93 -6.29
N THR A 50 -33.62 -20.10 -6.81
CA THR A 50 -33.47 -19.43 -8.10
C THR A 50 -32.27 -18.46 -8.07
N TYR A 51 -32.21 -17.62 -7.02
CA TYR A 51 -31.06 -16.75 -6.75
C TYR A 51 -29.77 -17.56 -6.66
N ARG A 52 -29.75 -18.60 -5.82
CA ARG A 52 -28.57 -19.43 -5.57
C ARG A 52 -28.08 -20.11 -6.84
N THR A 53 -28.97 -20.66 -7.65
CA THR A 53 -28.61 -21.33 -8.91
C THR A 53 -27.99 -20.35 -9.91
N ALA A 54 -28.58 -19.16 -10.06
CA ALA A 54 -28.04 -18.10 -10.91
C ALA A 54 -26.68 -17.60 -10.38
N ARG A 55 -26.56 -17.44 -9.06
CA ARG A 55 -25.33 -17.01 -8.38
C ARG A 55 -24.22 -18.04 -8.52
N ASP A 56 -24.50 -19.32 -8.29
CA ASP A 56 -23.55 -20.42 -8.43
C ASP A 56 -23.00 -20.51 -9.86
N ARG A 57 -23.86 -20.30 -10.88
CA ARG A 57 -23.44 -20.24 -12.29
C ARG A 57 -22.50 -19.06 -12.53
N PHE A 58 -22.88 -17.88 -12.07
CA PHE A 58 -22.05 -16.68 -12.21
C PHE A 58 -20.70 -16.84 -11.50
N GLU A 59 -20.69 -17.37 -10.28
CA GLU A 59 -19.44 -17.59 -9.54
C GLU A 59 -18.52 -18.59 -10.22
N ARG A 60 -19.05 -19.65 -10.86
CA ARG A 60 -18.24 -20.56 -11.69
C ARG A 60 -17.60 -19.83 -12.87
N GLN A 61 -18.35 -18.98 -13.56
CA GLN A 61 -17.83 -18.17 -14.67
C GLN A 61 -16.76 -17.19 -14.19
N LEU A 62 -17.00 -16.53 -13.06
CA LEU A 62 -16.08 -15.58 -12.47
C LEU A 62 -14.78 -16.26 -12.01
N ARG A 63 -14.85 -17.42 -11.34
CA ARG A 63 -13.67 -18.22 -10.99
C ARG A 63 -12.88 -18.63 -12.21
N THR A 64 -13.57 -19.08 -13.27
CA THR A 64 -12.91 -19.44 -14.54
C THR A 64 -12.16 -18.26 -15.15
N TYR A 65 -12.78 -17.08 -15.14
CA TYR A 65 -12.13 -15.84 -15.59
C TYR A 65 -10.84 -15.56 -14.81
N TRP A 66 -10.90 -15.57 -13.48
CA TRP A 66 -9.73 -15.28 -12.65
C TRP A 66 -8.62 -16.33 -12.76
N HIS A 67 -8.97 -17.62 -12.90
CA HIS A 67 -7.98 -18.65 -13.20
C HIS A 67 -7.24 -18.40 -14.51
N ARG A 68 -7.95 -17.95 -15.56
CA ARG A 68 -7.32 -17.58 -16.84
C ARG A 68 -6.42 -16.36 -16.71
N VAL A 69 -6.85 -15.35 -15.95
CA VAL A 69 -6.03 -14.15 -15.65
C VAL A 69 -4.74 -14.54 -14.96
N GLU A 70 -4.80 -15.35 -13.88
CA GLU A 70 -3.59 -15.77 -13.15
C GLU A 70 -2.66 -16.62 -14.03
N ALA A 71 -3.20 -17.55 -14.83
CA ALA A 71 -2.40 -18.33 -15.78
C ALA A 71 -1.66 -17.42 -16.79
N LYS A 72 -2.34 -16.40 -17.33
CA LYS A 72 -1.73 -15.40 -18.22
C LYS A 72 -0.67 -14.56 -17.49
N ARG A 73 -0.91 -14.15 -16.24
CA ARG A 73 0.06 -13.42 -15.42
C ARG A 73 1.32 -14.23 -15.15
N ASP A 74 1.20 -15.52 -14.88
CA ASP A 74 2.34 -16.40 -14.67
C ASP A 74 3.13 -16.62 -15.98
N ALA A 75 2.45 -16.80 -17.11
CA ALA A 75 3.09 -16.85 -18.43
C ALA A 75 3.88 -15.56 -18.74
N ARG A 76 3.28 -14.38 -18.50
CA ARG A 76 3.98 -13.09 -18.66
C ARG A 76 5.14 -12.93 -17.68
N ARG A 77 5.05 -13.49 -16.47
CA ARG A 77 6.18 -13.51 -15.54
C ARG A 77 7.36 -14.33 -16.10
N ALA A 78 7.08 -15.48 -16.70
CA ALA A 78 8.10 -16.30 -17.37
C ALA A 78 8.71 -15.59 -18.57
N LYS A 79 7.88 -15.05 -19.49
CA LYS A 79 8.34 -14.24 -20.64
C LYS A 79 9.28 -13.10 -20.21
N ARG A 80 8.92 -12.37 -19.15
CA ARG A 80 9.75 -11.27 -18.62
C ARG A 80 11.12 -11.75 -18.13
N ILE A 81 11.20 -12.93 -17.51
CA ILE A 81 12.48 -13.49 -17.04
C ILE A 81 13.37 -13.82 -18.24
N LEU A 82 12.77 -14.23 -19.35
CA LEU A 82 13.44 -14.54 -20.61
C LEU A 82 13.71 -13.31 -21.49
N GLY A 83 13.31 -12.10 -21.05
CA GLY A 83 13.47 -10.88 -21.84
C GLY A 83 12.62 -10.83 -23.11
N GLN A 84 11.51 -11.57 -23.14
CA GLN A 84 10.60 -11.60 -24.29
C GLN A 84 9.55 -10.49 -24.20
N ASP A 85 9.16 -9.96 -25.36
CA ASP A 85 8.09 -8.99 -25.48
C ASP A 85 6.71 -9.59 -25.18
N PHE A 86 5.79 -8.72 -24.78
CA PHE A 86 4.39 -9.08 -24.56
C PHE A 86 3.54 -8.70 -25.77
N GLU A 87 2.59 -9.57 -26.09
CA GLU A 87 1.63 -9.37 -27.16
C GLU A 87 0.20 -9.32 -26.62
N ALA A 88 -0.76 -8.85 -27.43
CA ALA A 88 -2.16 -8.72 -27.01
C ALA A 88 -2.75 -10.05 -26.49
N HIS A 89 -2.33 -11.19 -27.07
CA HIS A 89 -2.79 -12.52 -26.68
C HIS A 89 -2.29 -12.95 -25.29
N ASP A 90 -1.31 -12.25 -24.71
CA ASP A 90 -0.81 -12.51 -23.35
C ASP A 90 -1.75 -11.96 -22.26
N TYR A 91 -2.84 -11.31 -22.65
CA TYR A 91 -3.80 -10.67 -21.75
C TYR A 91 -5.22 -11.20 -21.99
N ILE A 92 -6.11 -10.89 -21.05
CA ILE A 92 -7.55 -11.04 -21.22
C ILE A 92 -8.13 -9.68 -21.61
N ALA A 93 -8.65 -9.57 -22.83
CA ALA A 93 -9.10 -8.29 -23.40
C ALA A 93 -10.41 -7.73 -22.81
N HIS A 94 -11.16 -8.55 -22.06
CA HIS A 94 -12.47 -8.17 -21.52
C HIS A 94 -12.45 -8.09 -19.99
N GLN A 95 -13.30 -7.22 -19.45
CA GLN A 95 -13.52 -7.09 -18.01
C GLN A 95 -14.07 -8.39 -17.39
N PRO A 96 -13.93 -8.59 -16.07
CA PRO A 96 -14.60 -9.68 -15.38
C PRO A 96 -16.11 -9.69 -15.67
N PRO A 97 -16.75 -10.87 -15.75
CA PRO A 97 -18.20 -10.94 -15.97
C PRO A 97 -18.95 -10.22 -14.85
N LYS A 98 -20.08 -9.59 -15.19
CA LYS A 98 -21.00 -8.97 -14.22
C LYS A 98 -22.16 -9.92 -13.91
N TYR A 99 -22.62 -9.89 -12.66
CA TYR A 99 -23.80 -10.64 -12.28
C TYR A 99 -25.04 -10.01 -12.92
N ALA A 100 -25.81 -10.82 -13.64
CA ALA A 100 -27.05 -10.41 -14.31
C ALA A 100 -28.25 -11.31 -13.93
N GLY A 101 -28.09 -12.09 -12.85
CA GLY A 101 -29.18 -12.90 -12.30
C GLY A 101 -30.09 -12.08 -11.38
N PRO A 102 -31.15 -12.68 -10.82
CA PRO A 102 -32.03 -12.01 -9.87
C PRO A 102 -31.27 -11.61 -8.60
N ASP A 103 -31.67 -10.52 -7.97
CA ASP A 103 -31.17 -10.15 -6.64
C ASP A 103 -31.79 -11.00 -5.54
N LEU A 104 -31.15 -11.04 -4.37
CA LEU A 104 -31.72 -11.69 -3.19
C LEU A 104 -32.66 -10.70 -2.49
N PRO A 105 -33.97 -11.00 -2.37
CA PRO A 105 -34.91 -10.14 -1.66
C PRO A 105 -34.46 -9.84 -0.22
N ALA A 106 -34.70 -8.62 0.25
CA ALA A 106 -34.18 -8.13 1.53
C ALA A 106 -34.67 -8.94 2.75
N ASP A 107 -35.92 -9.42 2.71
CA ASP A 107 -36.51 -10.27 3.74
C ASP A 107 -35.80 -11.63 3.83
N ILE A 108 -35.45 -12.23 2.69
CA ILE A 108 -34.68 -13.48 2.62
C ILE A 108 -33.22 -13.24 3.03
N ALA A 109 -32.61 -12.13 2.57
CA ALA A 109 -31.23 -11.78 2.91
C ALA A 109 -31.01 -11.63 4.42
N ARG A 110 -31.99 -11.06 5.14
CA ARG A 110 -31.97 -10.96 6.60
C ARG A 110 -31.94 -12.34 7.25
N ILE A 111 -32.81 -13.26 6.82
CA ILE A 111 -32.87 -14.63 7.36
C ILE A 111 -31.54 -15.36 7.11
N VAL A 112 -30.96 -15.22 5.92
CA VAL A 112 -29.64 -15.79 5.59
C VAL A 112 -28.54 -15.24 6.51
N ALA A 113 -28.55 -13.94 6.79
CA ALA A 113 -27.58 -13.31 7.68
C ALA A 113 -27.70 -13.76 9.15
N GLU A 114 -28.92 -14.05 9.61
CA GLU A 114 -29.15 -14.62 10.95
C GLU A 114 -28.60 -16.04 11.07
N VAL A 115 -28.77 -16.87 10.03
CA VAL A 115 -28.28 -18.26 10.01
C VAL A 115 -26.76 -18.31 9.90
N LYS A 116 -26.15 -17.34 9.22
CA LYS A 116 -24.68 -17.24 9.05
C LYS A 116 -24.21 -15.81 9.33
N PRO A 117 -24.04 -15.43 10.60
CA PRO A 117 -23.56 -14.10 10.94
C PRO A 117 -22.16 -13.88 10.35
N PRO A 118 -21.85 -12.65 9.90
CA PRO A 118 -20.51 -12.33 9.41
C PRO A 118 -19.48 -12.50 10.54
N ALA A 119 -18.26 -12.88 10.16
CA ALA A 119 -17.17 -12.95 11.12
C ALA A 119 -16.97 -11.57 11.79
N PRO A 120 -16.75 -11.53 13.10
CA PRO A 120 -16.54 -10.26 13.80
C PRO A 120 -15.32 -9.53 13.22
N GLU A 121 -15.46 -8.22 13.02
CA GLU A 121 -14.35 -7.38 12.58
C GLU A 121 -13.25 -7.35 13.65
N ARG A 122 -12.01 -7.59 13.24
CA ARG A 122 -10.86 -7.40 14.13
C ARG A 122 -10.57 -5.90 14.23
N PRO A 123 -10.45 -5.33 15.44
CA PRO A 123 -10.04 -3.94 15.60
C PRO A 123 -8.69 -3.68 14.92
N MET A 124 -8.60 -2.57 14.19
CA MET A 124 -7.35 -2.11 13.60
C MET A 124 -6.57 -1.32 14.65
N ALA A 125 -5.28 -1.59 14.76
CA ALA A 125 -4.38 -0.82 15.61
C ALA A 125 -4.37 0.65 15.20
N THR A 126 -4.36 1.53 16.19
CA THR A 126 -4.39 2.99 16.12
C THR A 126 -2.98 3.56 16.23
N VAL A 127 -2.85 4.86 15.97
CA VAL A 127 -1.63 5.63 16.28
C VAL A 127 -1.21 5.49 17.75
N ALA A 128 -2.17 5.43 18.69
CA ALA A 128 -1.88 5.24 20.11
C ALA A 128 -1.19 3.89 20.36
N ASP A 129 -1.69 2.82 19.75
CA ASP A 129 -1.09 1.48 19.86
C ASP A 129 0.35 1.45 19.28
N PHE A 130 0.61 2.20 18.21
CA PHE A 130 1.97 2.31 17.64
C PHE A 130 2.92 2.99 18.62
N LEU A 131 2.49 4.09 19.25
CA LEU A 131 3.27 4.85 20.22
C LEU A 131 3.51 4.06 21.51
N GLU A 132 2.50 3.34 21.99
CA GLU A 132 2.61 2.46 23.14
C GLU A 132 3.61 1.35 22.88
N GLY A 133 3.46 0.61 21.77
CA GLY A 133 4.41 -0.44 21.40
C GLY A 133 5.84 0.07 21.21
N ALA A 134 6.01 1.30 20.72
CA ALA A 134 7.33 1.93 20.56
C ALA A 134 7.99 2.20 21.91
N LYS A 135 7.22 2.74 22.86
CA LYS A 135 7.65 3.03 24.22
C LYS A 135 7.97 1.74 24.98
N GLU A 136 7.07 0.77 24.98
CA GLU A 136 7.22 -0.48 25.72
C GLU A 136 8.38 -1.33 25.22
N GLN A 137 8.48 -1.53 23.91
CA GLN A 137 9.43 -2.49 23.34
C GLN A 137 10.83 -1.90 23.17
N TYR A 138 10.92 -0.59 22.94
CA TYR A 138 12.16 0.06 22.56
C TYR A 138 12.54 1.26 23.41
N GLY A 139 11.67 1.73 24.30
CA GLY A 139 11.85 3.02 24.99
C GLY A 139 11.83 4.19 24.02
N PHE A 140 11.18 4.04 22.86
CA PHE A 140 11.18 5.03 21.80
C PHE A 140 9.99 5.97 21.93
N VAL A 141 10.27 7.28 21.90
CA VAL A 141 9.26 8.33 21.77
C VAL A 141 9.64 9.16 20.54
N PRO A 142 8.79 9.22 19.51
CA PRO A 142 9.06 10.03 18.33
C PRO A 142 9.32 11.49 18.70
N THR A 143 10.34 12.10 18.08
CA THR A 143 10.56 13.54 18.21
C THR A 143 9.41 14.29 17.54
N PRO A 144 8.62 15.08 18.28
CA PRO A 144 7.48 15.78 17.74
C PRO A 144 7.92 16.92 16.82
N THR A 145 7.04 17.31 15.90
CA THR A 145 7.24 18.49 15.06
C THR A 145 5.90 19.06 14.58
N THR A 146 5.94 20.23 13.96
CA THR A 146 4.77 20.83 13.32
C THR A 146 4.59 20.26 11.92
N GLU A 147 3.36 20.30 11.41
CA GLU A 147 3.04 19.85 10.05
C GLU A 147 3.92 20.53 8.99
N ARG A 148 4.07 21.85 9.08
CA ARG A 148 4.89 22.64 8.16
C ARG A 148 6.37 22.26 8.20
N GLU A 149 6.92 22.00 9.39
CA GLU A 149 8.30 21.57 9.52
C GLU A 149 8.50 20.12 9.02
N PHE A 150 7.51 19.23 9.22
CA PHE A 150 7.54 17.89 8.64
C PHE A 150 7.56 17.96 7.10
N LYS A 151 6.70 18.77 6.47
CA LYS A 151 6.72 19.04 5.02
C LYS A 151 8.07 19.53 4.56
N ARG A 152 8.68 20.48 5.27
CA ARG A 152 10.00 21.03 4.93
C ARG A 152 11.08 19.96 4.94
N ARG A 153 11.11 19.12 5.98
CA ARG A 153 12.05 18.00 6.06
C ARG A 153 11.80 17.00 4.95
N TYR A 154 10.54 16.63 4.71
CA TYR A 154 10.17 15.72 3.62
C TYR A 154 10.62 16.25 2.26
N ALA A 155 10.32 17.51 1.94
CA ALA A 155 10.71 18.14 0.68
C ALA A 155 12.23 18.13 0.49
N ARG A 156 12.99 18.44 1.55
CA ARG A 156 14.47 18.36 1.51
C ARG A 156 14.94 16.94 1.23
N GLU A 157 14.36 15.93 1.89
CA GLU A 157 14.70 14.53 1.63
C GLU A 157 14.37 14.11 0.20
N ALA A 158 13.21 14.53 -0.30
CA ALA A 158 12.75 14.21 -1.64
C ALA A 158 13.67 14.81 -2.72
N LEU A 159 14.02 16.10 -2.59
CA LEU A 159 14.96 16.78 -3.47
C LEU A 159 16.34 16.11 -3.45
N ALA A 160 16.83 15.74 -2.26
CA ALA A 160 18.14 15.09 -2.10
C ALA A 160 18.23 13.72 -2.79
N VAL A 161 17.12 13.04 -3.01
CA VAL A 161 17.06 11.77 -3.76
C VAL A 161 16.57 11.95 -5.21
N GLY A 162 16.42 13.21 -5.66
CA GLY A 162 16.07 13.59 -7.02
C GLY A 162 14.59 13.45 -7.37
N LEU A 163 13.68 13.42 -6.40
CA LEU A 163 12.24 13.55 -6.66
C LEU A 163 11.90 15.03 -6.89
N SER A 164 11.02 15.31 -7.85
CA SER A 164 10.59 16.67 -8.15
C SER A 164 9.46 17.13 -7.22
N LYS A 165 9.29 18.45 -7.11
CA LYS A 165 8.11 19.07 -6.47
C LYS A 165 6.81 18.45 -7.00
N ASP A 166 6.65 18.41 -8.33
CA ASP A 166 5.43 17.92 -8.97
C ASP A 166 5.13 16.46 -8.58
N GLN A 167 6.13 15.58 -8.65
CA GLN A 167 5.98 14.17 -8.25
C GLN A 167 5.49 14.04 -6.81
N VAL A 168 6.14 14.73 -5.87
CA VAL A 168 5.87 14.58 -4.44
C VAL A 168 4.51 15.16 -4.06
N VAL A 169 4.21 16.38 -4.51
CA VAL A 169 2.98 17.06 -4.11
C VAL A 169 1.76 16.38 -4.73
N ARG A 170 1.85 15.87 -5.97
CA ARG A 170 0.77 15.08 -6.59
C ARG A 170 0.49 13.79 -5.82
N ILE A 171 1.53 13.06 -5.43
CA ILE A 171 1.37 11.82 -4.65
C ILE A 171 0.75 12.14 -3.28
N TYR A 172 1.26 13.16 -2.58
CA TYR A 172 0.65 13.64 -1.34
C TYR A 172 -0.82 14.00 -1.54
N ALA A 173 -1.15 14.72 -2.62
CA ALA A 173 -2.51 15.16 -2.94
C ALA A 173 -3.47 13.97 -3.12
N LEU A 174 -3.02 12.91 -3.77
CA LEU A 174 -3.81 11.69 -3.92
C LEU A 174 -3.92 10.91 -2.60
N GLU A 175 -2.80 10.58 -1.98
CA GLU A 175 -2.71 9.69 -0.81
C GLU A 175 -3.40 10.28 0.42
N THR A 176 -3.51 11.61 0.49
CA THR A 176 -4.08 12.32 1.64
C THR A 176 -5.35 13.12 1.33
N GLY A 177 -5.84 13.07 0.09
CA GLY A 177 -6.88 14.00 -0.38
C GLY A 177 -6.44 15.47 -0.37
N GLY A 178 -5.14 15.74 -0.31
CA GLY A 178 -4.54 17.07 -0.31
C GLY A 178 -4.63 17.84 1.00
N GLN A 179 -5.08 17.20 2.09
CA GLN A 179 -5.28 17.83 3.41
C GLN A 179 -4.74 16.98 4.58
N GLY A 180 -4.05 15.87 4.32
CA GLY A 180 -3.55 15.01 5.40
C GLY A 180 -2.37 15.60 6.16
N THR A 181 -2.24 15.17 7.41
CA THR A 181 -1.10 15.49 8.26
C THR A 181 -0.12 14.32 8.33
N TYR A 182 1.09 14.56 8.81
CA TYR A 182 2.12 13.50 8.90
C TYR A 182 1.72 12.34 9.85
N ASP A 183 0.84 12.61 10.81
CA ASP A 183 0.28 11.68 11.78
C ASP A 183 -1.08 11.09 11.35
N MET A 184 -1.57 11.41 10.15
CA MET A 184 -2.86 10.93 9.66
C MET A 184 -2.83 9.43 9.38
N GLN A 185 -3.67 8.69 10.09
CA GLN A 185 -3.96 7.29 9.82
C GLN A 185 -5.17 7.16 8.88
N SER A 186 -5.10 6.22 7.93
CA SER A 186 -6.19 5.93 6.99
C SER A 186 -7.50 5.59 7.71
N GLY A 187 -8.58 6.27 7.32
CA GLY A 187 -9.90 6.17 7.95
C GLY A 187 -10.16 7.21 9.04
N ILE A 188 -9.15 7.99 9.42
CA ILE A 188 -9.29 9.13 10.33
C ILE A 188 -9.24 10.43 9.53
N SER A 189 -10.21 11.32 9.80
CA SER A 189 -10.25 12.66 9.23
C SER A 189 -9.06 13.49 9.74
N PRO A 190 -8.21 14.07 8.86
CA PRO A 190 -7.06 14.85 9.30
C PRO A 190 -7.47 16.17 9.99
N ILE A 191 -8.67 16.69 9.68
CA ILE A 191 -9.19 17.95 10.22
C ILE A 191 -9.90 17.70 11.55
N THR A 192 -10.91 16.82 11.56
CA THR A 192 -11.75 16.62 12.75
C THR A 192 -11.17 15.62 13.73
N ARG A 193 -10.14 14.86 13.33
CA ARG A 193 -9.55 13.74 14.09
C ARG A 193 -10.54 12.62 14.44
N GLN A 194 -11.70 12.59 13.78
CA GLN A 194 -12.75 11.58 13.96
C GLN A 194 -12.68 10.51 12.87
N GLY A 195 -13.22 9.33 13.16
CA GLY A 195 -13.30 8.19 12.24
C GLY A 195 -12.93 6.88 12.91
N LYS A 196 -12.84 5.81 12.11
CA LYS A 196 -12.33 4.50 12.53
C LYS A 196 -11.15 4.13 11.63
N PRO A 197 -10.03 3.64 12.17
CA PRO A 197 -8.95 3.17 11.32
C PRO A 197 -9.42 2.02 10.41
N ILE A 198 -9.17 2.15 9.12
CA ILE A 198 -9.47 1.11 8.11
C ILE A 198 -8.21 0.42 7.61
N SER A 199 -7.04 0.97 7.93
CA SER A 199 -5.73 0.46 7.56
C SER A 199 -4.67 0.96 8.56
N SER A 200 -3.53 0.27 8.64
CA SER A 200 -2.34 0.79 9.33
C SER A 200 -1.65 1.92 8.55
N ALA A 201 -2.11 2.25 7.34
CA ALA A 201 -1.50 3.26 6.49
C ALA A 201 -1.40 4.61 7.21
N LEU A 202 -0.19 5.17 7.25
CA LEU A 202 0.16 6.36 8.02
C LEU A 202 0.97 7.37 7.19
N GLY A 203 0.70 8.66 7.40
CA GLY A 203 1.46 9.78 6.84
C GLY A 203 1.22 10.04 5.34
N TYR A 204 2.08 10.85 4.73
CA TYR A 204 1.92 11.32 3.35
C TYR A 204 2.01 10.22 2.30
N ALA A 205 2.81 9.19 2.56
CA ALA A 205 3.00 8.05 1.66
C ALA A 205 2.13 6.83 2.03
N GLN A 206 1.18 7.01 2.97
CA GLN A 206 0.23 6.00 3.47
C GLN A 206 0.93 4.65 3.72
N LEU A 207 2.06 4.67 4.43
CA LEU A 207 2.88 3.48 4.67
C LEU A 207 2.17 2.51 5.61
N LEU A 208 2.06 1.24 5.24
CA LEU A 208 1.56 0.20 6.14
C LEU A 208 2.63 -0.14 7.18
N HIS A 209 2.22 -0.69 8.32
CA HIS A 209 3.14 -1.17 9.36
C HIS A 209 4.19 -2.19 8.84
N ALA A 210 3.81 -3.07 7.91
CA ALA A 210 4.71 -4.01 7.25
C ALA A 210 5.75 -3.33 6.34
N ASN A 211 5.43 -2.14 5.80
CA ASN A 211 6.42 -1.37 5.06
C ASN A 211 7.51 -0.87 6.00
N SER A 212 7.18 -0.39 7.21
CA SER A 212 8.18 0.10 8.16
C SER A 212 9.19 -0.97 8.55
N THR A 213 8.76 -2.19 8.81
CA THR A 213 9.67 -3.31 9.15
C THR A 213 10.55 -3.70 7.95
N SER A 214 9.95 -3.81 6.76
CA SER A 214 10.68 -4.09 5.50
C SER A 214 11.71 -3.01 5.16
N GLU A 215 11.31 -1.73 5.20
CA GLU A 215 12.20 -0.62 4.91
C GLU A 215 13.32 -0.49 5.94
N LEU A 216 13.04 -0.83 7.21
CA LEU A 216 14.08 -0.88 8.22
C LEU A 216 15.11 -1.97 7.90
N VAL A 217 14.71 -3.17 7.47
CA VAL A 217 15.68 -4.21 7.06
C VAL A 217 16.62 -3.72 5.94
N LYS A 218 16.08 -2.97 4.97
CA LYS A 218 16.83 -2.43 3.83
C LYS A 218 17.72 -1.24 4.20
N HIS A 219 17.19 -0.29 4.97
CA HIS A 219 17.78 1.05 5.15
C HIS A 219 18.11 1.41 6.60
N GLY A 220 17.80 0.56 7.58
CA GLY A 220 17.89 0.87 9.01
C GLY A 220 19.28 1.31 9.48
N GLU A 221 20.34 0.70 8.95
CA GLU A 221 21.70 1.13 9.29
C GLU A 221 22.04 2.50 8.67
N GLN A 222 21.47 2.83 7.51
CA GLN A 222 21.61 4.16 6.91
C GLN A 222 20.89 5.22 7.76
N PHE A 223 19.69 4.92 8.27
CA PHE A 223 18.99 5.77 9.24
C PHE A 223 19.86 6.04 10.48
N ALA A 224 20.38 4.99 11.10
CA ALA A 224 21.23 5.12 12.30
C ALA A 224 22.51 5.92 12.02
N ARG A 225 23.21 5.66 10.91
CA ARG A 225 24.41 6.43 10.52
C ARG A 225 24.12 7.89 10.25
N ARG A 226 22.99 8.21 9.63
CA ARG A 226 22.60 9.60 9.40
C ARG A 226 22.32 10.33 10.70
N LEU A 227 21.61 9.72 11.63
CA LEU A 227 21.37 10.32 12.96
C LEU A 227 22.69 10.61 13.67
N GLN A 228 23.68 9.72 13.56
CA GLN A 228 25.04 9.95 14.07
C GLN A 228 25.74 11.11 13.34
N ALA A 229 25.63 11.18 12.02
CA ALA A 229 26.19 12.29 11.24
C ALA A 229 25.56 13.63 11.62
N MET A 230 24.23 13.68 11.78
CA MET A 230 23.50 14.86 12.27
C MET A 230 23.98 15.28 13.67
N ALA A 231 24.26 14.32 14.56
CA ALA A 231 24.79 14.59 15.89
C ALA A 231 26.24 15.12 15.88
N ALA A 232 26.96 14.94 14.78
CA ALA A 232 28.35 15.36 14.62
C ALA A 232 28.50 16.68 13.85
N VAL A 233 27.41 17.26 13.33
CA VAL A 233 27.44 18.55 12.64
C VAL A 233 27.92 19.65 13.60
N PRO A 234 28.96 20.43 13.24
CA PRO A 234 29.43 21.55 14.05
C PRO A 234 28.30 22.52 14.41
N GLY A 235 28.24 22.96 15.66
CA GLY A 235 27.18 23.84 16.16
C GLY A 235 25.89 23.14 16.58
N THR A 236 25.80 21.81 16.48
CA THR A 236 24.66 21.06 17.05
C THR A 236 24.69 21.15 18.58
N PRO A 237 23.59 21.57 19.25
CA PRO A 237 23.54 21.63 20.71
C PRO A 237 23.87 20.27 21.37
N PRO A 238 24.60 20.24 22.49
CA PRO A 238 25.01 18.99 23.14
C PRO A 238 23.84 18.04 23.46
N GLU A 239 22.73 18.58 23.98
CA GLU A 239 21.50 17.83 24.27
C GLU A 239 20.91 17.17 23.01
N ARG A 240 20.94 17.89 21.89
CA ARG A 240 20.41 17.44 20.61
C ARG A 240 21.29 16.35 20.02
N ALA A 241 22.61 16.54 20.08
CA ALA A 241 23.57 15.52 19.67
C ALA A 241 23.41 14.23 20.49
N ALA A 242 23.23 14.34 21.81
CA ALA A 242 22.98 13.19 22.68
C ALA A 242 21.66 12.47 22.31
N SER A 243 20.58 13.23 22.12
CA SER A 243 19.27 12.70 21.68
C SER A 243 19.37 11.94 20.35
N LEU A 244 20.06 12.51 19.35
CA LEU A 244 20.27 11.88 18.05
C LEU A 244 21.08 10.58 18.14
N ARG A 245 22.14 10.56 18.97
CA ARG A 245 22.93 9.33 19.21
C ARG A 245 22.12 8.25 19.91
N ALA A 246 21.33 8.61 20.92
CA ALA A 246 20.43 7.70 21.60
C ALA A 246 19.39 7.11 20.63
N LYS A 247 18.79 7.97 19.79
CA LYS A 247 17.86 7.54 18.74
C LYS A 247 18.50 6.57 17.75
N ALA A 248 19.73 6.83 17.32
CA ALA A 248 20.46 5.90 16.44
C ALA A 248 20.62 4.51 17.07
N THR A 249 20.87 4.43 18.37
CA THR A 249 20.94 3.16 19.12
C THR A 249 19.60 2.43 19.14
N VAL A 250 18.51 3.17 19.34
CA VAL A 250 17.14 2.63 19.31
C VAL A 250 16.77 2.12 17.91
N VAL A 251 17.05 2.88 16.85
CA VAL A 251 16.84 2.46 15.45
C VAL A 251 17.60 1.17 15.14
N ARG A 252 18.82 1.00 15.65
CA ARG A 252 19.57 -0.27 15.52
C ARG A 252 18.95 -1.43 16.30
N ARG A 253 18.33 -1.18 17.46
CA ARG A 253 17.58 -2.21 18.20
C ARG A 253 16.35 -2.66 17.40
N MET A 254 15.58 -1.71 16.90
CA MET A 254 14.43 -1.96 16.01
C MET A 254 14.86 -2.74 14.77
N LEU A 255 16.01 -2.38 14.17
CA LEU A 255 16.57 -3.09 13.01
C LEU A 255 16.90 -4.55 13.34
N ARG A 256 17.49 -4.82 14.50
CA ARG A 256 17.76 -6.21 14.94
C ARG A 256 16.48 -7.01 15.07
N ALA A 257 15.42 -6.41 15.63
CA ALA A 257 14.11 -7.05 15.72
C ALA A 257 13.51 -7.32 14.32
N ALA A 258 13.56 -6.35 13.40
CA ALA A 258 13.06 -6.54 12.04
C ALA A 258 13.88 -7.57 11.23
N ARG A 259 15.15 -7.80 11.57
CA ARG A 259 16.03 -8.81 10.94
C ARG A 259 15.92 -10.20 11.56
N SER A 260 15.20 -10.37 12.66
CA SER A 260 15.02 -11.71 13.28
C SER A 260 14.04 -12.59 12.51
N ILE A 261 13.31 -12.01 11.55
CA ILE A 261 12.37 -12.70 10.69
C ILE A 261 12.94 -12.85 9.26
N PRO A 262 12.50 -13.87 8.49
CA PRO A 262 12.81 -13.95 7.06
C PRO A 262 12.42 -12.67 6.32
N ASN A 263 13.25 -12.22 5.38
CA ASN A 263 13.00 -11.01 4.60
C ASN A 263 11.99 -11.26 3.46
N GLU A 264 10.79 -11.66 3.85
CA GLU A 264 9.67 -11.97 2.97
C GLU A 264 8.43 -11.18 3.42
N TRP A 265 7.61 -10.75 2.47
CA TRP A 265 6.47 -9.88 2.77
C TRP A 265 5.49 -10.46 3.79
N SER A 266 5.14 -11.74 3.68
CA SER A 266 4.22 -12.41 4.61
C SER A 266 4.75 -12.41 6.05
N HIS A 267 6.05 -12.60 6.22
CA HIS A 267 6.73 -12.56 7.51
C HIS A 267 6.72 -11.14 8.08
N HIS A 268 7.00 -10.13 7.25
CA HIS A 268 6.92 -8.71 7.65
C HIS A 268 5.52 -8.31 8.09
N VAL A 269 4.47 -8.73 7.37
CA VAL A 269 3.09 -8.45 7.78
C VAL A 269 2.79 -9.08 9.13
N ARG A 270 3.09 -10.37 9.31
CA ARG A 270 2.80 -11.05 10.57
C ARG A 270 3.51 -10.38 11.74
N PHE A 271 4.79 -10.05 11.57
CA PHE A 271 5.57 -9.38 12.61
C PHE A 271 5.09 -7.94 12.87
N ALA A 272 4.74 -7.20 11.83
CA ALA A 272 4.24 -5.83 11.94
C ALA A 272 2.91 -5.73 12.72
N GLY A 273 2.14 -6.81 12.79
CA GLY A 273 0.93 -6.91 13.62
C GLY A 273 1.18 -7.18 15.11
N THR A 274 2.43 -7.39 15.54
CA THR A 274 2.80 -7.56 16.96
C THR A 274 3.13 -6.22 17.60
N ILE A 275 3.11 -6.11 18.94
CA ILE A 275 3.50 -4.89 19.68
C ILE A 275 4.90 -4.40 19.25
N ALA A 276 5.85 -5.32 19.06
CA ALA A 276 7.19 -4.99 18.58
C ALA A 276 7.20 -4.42 17.15
N GLY A 277 6.34 -4.93 16.27
CA GLY A 277 6.17 -4.42 14.92
C GLY A 277 5.46 -3.07 14.86
N LEU A 278 4.40 -2.90 15.65
CA LEU A 278 3.69 -1.63 15.83
C LEU A 278 4.63 -0.54 16.36
N GLY A 279 5.51 -0.89 17.32
CA GLY A 279 6.52 0.04 17.83
C GLY A 279 7.55 0.49 16.80
N ILE A 280 7.88 -0.34 15.81
CA ILE A 280 8.72 0.08 14.67
C ILE A 280 7.96 1.05 13.76
N HIS A 281 6.64 0.86 13.61
CA HIS A 281 5.83 1.70 12.74
C HIS A 281 5.76 3.17 13.20
N ALA A 282 5.92 3.42 14.50
CA ALA A 282 6.02 4.77 15.08
C ALA A 282 7.18 5.61 14.54
N LEU A 283 8.19 5.00 13.88
CA LEU A 283 9.26 5.75 13.20
C LEU A 283 8.74 6.73 12.15
N ASN A 284 7.55 6.49 11.57
CA ASN A 284 6.92 7.41 10.62
C ASN A 284 6.54 8.76 11.24
N LEU A 285 6.30 8.79 12.55
CA LEU A 285 5.89 9.99 13.30
C LEU A 285 7.10 10.80 13.78
N ASP A 286 8.30 10.25 13.68
CA ASP A 286 9.51 10.89 14.17
C ASP A 286 10.03 11.94 13.19
N ALA A 287 10.24 13.16 13.67
CA ALA A 287 10.69 14.26 12.81
C ALA A 287 12.06 14.06 12.15
N ASP A 288 12.91 13.15 12.66
CA ASP A 288 14.27 12.94 12.15
C ASP A 288 14.39 11.70 11.24
N VAL A 289 13.44 10.76 11.36
CA VAL A 289 13.44 9.51 10.58
C VAL A 289 12.27 9.43 9.62
N GLY A 290 11.07 9.85 10.06
CA GLY A 290 9.81 9.74 9.34
C GLY A 290 9.82 10.32 7.92
N PRO A 291 10.24 11.58 7.73
CA PRO A 291 10.31 12.18 6.39
C PRO A 291 11.17 11.36 5.42
N TRP A 292 12.34 10.90 5.86
CA TRP A 292 13.24 10.13 5.01
C TRP A 292 12.69 8.72 4.74
N LEU A 293 12.15 8.06 5.75
CA LEU A 293 11.52 6.75 5.63
C LEU A 293 10.42 6.76 4.57
N GLN A 294 9.55 7.76 4.59
CA GLN A 294 8.46 7.89 3.61
C GLN A 294 8.98 8.20 2.20
N VAL A 295 10.01 9.04 2.05
CA VAL A 295 10.62 9.37 0.76
C VAL A 295 11.30 8.16 0.09
N LEU A 296 11.94 7.28 0.86
CA LEU A 296 12.65 6.12 0.30
C LEU A 296 11.73 5.16 -0.48
N LYS A 297 10.45 5.07 -0.10
CA LYS A 297 9.45 4.32 -0.87
C LYS A 297 9.36 4.84 -2.30
N LEU A 298 9.21 6.15 -2.47
CA LEU A 298 9.08 6.80 -3.78
C LEU A 298 10.38 6.73 -4.56
N LYS A 299 11.52 6.91 -3.89
CA LYS A 299 12.85 6.72 -4.49
C LYS A 299 12.99 5.32 -5.08
N GLY A 300 12.58 4.28 -4.35
CA GLY A 300 12.66 2.89 -4.82
C GLY A 300 11.88 2.65 -6.12
N LEU A 301 10.72 3.31 -6.29
CA LEU A 301 9.93 3.25 -7.53
C LEU A 301 10.68 3.90 -8.70
N LYS A 302 11.27 5.09 -8.46
CA LYS A 302 12.08 5.78 -9.47
C LYS A 302 13.31 4.97 -9.88
N ASP A 303 14.01 4.36 -8.92
CA ASP A 303 15.19 3.54 -9.18
C ASP A 303 14.83 2.31 -10.04
N GLU A 304 13.70 1.63 -9.74
CA GLU A 304 13.21 0.51 -10.55
C GLU A 304 12.80 0.94 -11.97
N ALA A 305 12.15 2.10 -12.12
CA ALA A 305 11.83 2.64 -13.45
C ALA A 305 13.08 2.99 -14.26
N ALA A 306 14.05 3.65 -13.64
CA ALA A 306 15.32 3.99 -14.28
C ALA A 306 16.08 2.73 -14.71
N ALA A 307 16.09 1.68 -13.87
CA ALA A 307 16.68 0.38 -14.22
C ALA A 307 15.97 -0.32 -15.40
N ALA A 308 14.71 0.02 -15.64
CA ALA A 308 13.93 -0.43 -16.79
C ALA A 308 14.00 0.53 -18.00
N GLY A 309 14.90 1.53 -17.98
CA GLY A 309 15.08 2.49 -19.07
C GLY A 309 14.09 3.66 -19.08
N ARG A 310 13.24 3.79 -18.06
CA ARG A 310 12.30 4.90 -17.90
C ARG A 310 12.83 5.91 -16.87
N HIS A 311 13.60 6.88 -17.34
CA HIS A 311 14.31 7.85 -16.48
C HIS A 311 13.43 9.02 -15.99
N SER A 312 12.27 9.22 -16.59
CA SER A 312 11.29 10.23 -16.19
C SER A 312 9.96 9.55 -15.86
N LEU A 313 9.36 9.95 -14.74
CA LEU A 313 8.03 9.51 -14.33
C LEU A 313 7.19 10.72 -13.93
N ALA A 314 5.97 10.79 -14.43
CA ALA A 314 4.96 11.70 -13.87
C ALA A 314 4.47 11.20 -12.50
N GLY A 315 3.84 12.06 -11.70
CA GLY A 315 3.28 11.67 -10.39
C GLY A 315 2.30 10.50 -10.49
N ALA A 316 1.38 10.53 -11.47
CA ALA A 316 0.42 9.45 -11.69
C ALA A 316 1.08 8.12 -12.10
N GLU A 317 2.23 8.17 -12.77
CA GLU A 317 2.98 6.97 -13.16
C GLU A 317 3.68 6.33 -11.95
N ILE A 318 4.28 7.14 -11.08
CA ILE A 318 4.81 6.67 -9.80
C ILE A 318 3.70 6.00 -9.00
N GLU A 319 2.52 6.60 -8.96
CA GLU A 319 1.40 6.02 -8.24
C GLU A 319 0.87 4.73 -8.87
N LEU A 320 0.81 4.65 -10.20
CA LEU A 320 0.43 3.40 -10.88
C LEU A 320 1.38 2.27 -10.49
N MET A 321 2.68 2.56 -10.41
CA MET A 321 3.70 1.63 -9.91
C MET A 321 3.55 1.31 -8.42
N ASN A 322 3.18 2.29 -7.58
CA ASN A 322 2.91 2.10 -6.16
C ASN A 322 1.73 1.13 -5.93
N LEU A 323 0.64 1.29 -6.70
CA LEU A 323 -0.58 0.49 -6.61
C LEU A 323 -0.42 -0.93 -7.17
N ALA A 324 0.14 -1.07 -8.38
CA ALA A 324 0.24 -2.36 -9.07
C ALA A 324 1.54 -3.13 -8.71
N GLY A 325 2.50 -2.46 -8.08
CA GLY A 325 3.87 -2.91 -7.92
C GLY A 325 4.76 -2.43 -9.08
N PRO A 326 6.08 -2.18 -8.85
CA PRO A 326 6.92 -1.42 -9.78
C PRO A 326 6.91 -1.95 -11.22
N ARG A 327 7.21 -3.25 -11.39
CA ARG A 327 7.30 -3.88 -12.71
C ARG A 327 5.95 -4.02 -13.40
N THR A 328 4.89 -4.27 -12.63
CA THR A 328 3.53 -4.37 -13.16
C THR A 328 3.06 -2.99 -13.62
N GLY A 329 3.34 -1.92 -12.86
CA GLY A 329 3.04 -0.55 -13.26
C GLY A 329 3.76 -0.17 -14.55
N LEU A 330 5.04 -0.54 -14.70
CA LEU A 330 5.77 -0.35 -15.96
C LEU A 330 5.17 -1.14 -17.11
N GLU A 331 4.79 -2.40 -16.89
CA GLU A 331 4.07 -3.21 -17.89
C GLU A 331 2.77 -2.52 -18.33
N MET A 332 1.96 -2.02 -17.38
CA MET A 332 0.71 -1.30 -17.64
C MET A 332 0.89 -0.04 -18.49
N MET A 333 2.09 0.54 -18.54
CA MET A 333 2.41 1.71 -19.36
C MET A 333 2.90 1.35 -20.78
N THR A 334 3.03 0.06 -21.10
CA THR A 334 3.42 -0.36 -22.45
C THR A 334 2.26 -0.21 -23.44
N PRO A 335 2.52 0.01 -24.74
CA PRO A 335 1.46 0.17 -25.74
C PRO A 335 0.45 -0.99 -25.80
N VAL A 336 0.93 -2.22 -25.59
CA VAL A 336 0.09 -3.43 -25.63
C VAL A 336 -0.79 -3.54 -24.38
N ALA A 337 -0.23 -3.24 -23.21
CA ALA A 337 -0.92 -3.46 -21.94
C ALA A 337 -1.80 -2.28 -21.51
N SER A 338 -1.55 -1.08 -22.03
CA SER A 338 -2.26 0.15 -21.66
C SER A 338 -3.77 0.05 -21.88
N ASN A 339 -4.19 -0.63 -22.95
CA ASN A 339 -5.59 -0.86 -23.29
C ASN A 339 -6.19 -2.11 -22.63
N MET A 340 -5.42 -2.85 -21.83
CA MET A 340 -5.90 -4.08 -21.20
C MET A 340 -6.62 -3.77 -19.89
N PRO A 341 -7.70 -4.52 -19.57
CA PRO A 341 -8.41 -4.44 -18.30
C PRO A 341 -7.47 -4.55 -17.09
N THR A 342 -7.70 -3.74 -16.06
CA THR A 342 -6.90 -3.71 -14.83
C THR A 342 -6.88 -5.07 -14.10
N SER A 343 -7.91 -5.90 -14.27
CA SER A 343 -7.95 -7.29 -13.77
C SER A 343 -6.73 -8.10 -14.18
N ASN A 344 -6.08 -7.81 -15.32
CA ASN A 344 -4.84 -8.47 -15.74
C ASN A 344 -3.64 -8.21 -14.82
N PHE A 345 -3.69 -7.18 -13.98
CA PHE A 345 -2.55 -6.66 -13.23
C PHE A 345 -2.74 -6.80 -11.71
N PHE A 346 -3.98 -6.75 -11.24
CA PHE A 346 -4.34 -6.91 -9.84
C PHE A 346 -4.77 -8.35 -9.53
N SER A 347 -4.66 -8.77 -8.27
CA SER A 347 -5.32 -10.00 -7.80
C SER A 347 -6.83 -9.78 -7.74
N GLU A 348 -7.63 -10.85 -7.75
CA GLU A 348 -9.09 -10.77 -7.61
C GLU A 348 -9.50 -9.88 -6.42
N GLY A 349 -8.98 -10.19 -5.22
CA GLY A 349 -9.29 -9.40 -4.03
C GLY A 349 -8.72 -7.98 -4.07
N GLY A 350 -7.60 -7.75 -4.76
CA GLY A 350 -7.07 -6.40 -4.97
C GLY A 350 -7.97 -5.56 -5.88
N TYR A 351 -8.44 -6.16 -6.98
CA TYR A 351 -9.36 -5.56 -7.93
C TYR A 351 -10.69 -5.19 -7.25
N TYR A 352 -11.35 -6.12 -6.56
CA TYR A 352 -12.68 -5.83 -5.99
C TYR A 352 -12.68 -4.92 -4.77
N ARG A 353 -11.58 -4.83 -4.00
CA ARG A 353 -11.53 -3.92 -2.85
C ARG A 353 -11.24 -2.48 -3.25
N ASN A 354 -10.46 -2.27 -4.31
CA ASN A 354 -10.11 -0.92 -4.75
C ASN A 354 -11.12 -0.41 -5.79
N THR A 355 -11.99 0.55 -5.42
CA THR A 355 -12.96 1.16 -6.35
C THR A 355 -12.29 1.90 -7.52
N VAL A 356 -11.06 2.38 -7.32
CA VAL A 356 -10.34 3.15 -8.33
C VAL A 356 -9.93 2.27 -9.51
N VAL A 357 -9.49 1.04 -9.25
CA VAL A 357 -8.97 0.14 -10.29
C VAL A 357 -10.08 -0.57 -11.06
N ARG A 358 -11.25 -0.78 -10.43
CA ARG A 358 -12.36 -1.53 -11.03
C ARG A 358 -12.82 -0.92 -12.35
N GLU A 359 -13.13 -1.82 -13.28
CA GLU A 359 -13.81 -1.55 -14.55
C GLU A 359 -13.07 -0.52 -15.41
N LYS A 360 -11.74 -0.57 -15.37
CA LYS A 360 -10.87 0.29 -16.16
C LYS A 360 -9.87 -0.54 -16.96
N THR A 361 -9.35 0.05 -18.01
CA THR A 361 -8.06 -0.31 -18.60
C THR A 361 -6.91 0.31 -17.81
N ALA A 362 -5.68 -0.09 -18.07
CA ALA A 362 -4.51 0.53 -17.47
C ALA A 362 -4.40 2.04 -17.78
N ALA A 363 -4.68 2.45 -19.02
CA ALA A 363 -4.69 3.85 -19.44
C ALA A 363 -5.79 4.66 -18.74
N GLU A 364 -7.00 4.10 -18.63
CA GLU A 364 -8.11 4.74 -17.91
C GLU A 364 -7.81 4.89 -16.42
N LEU A 365 -7.15 3.90 -15.81
CA LEU A 365 -6.69 4.01 -14.42
C LEU A 365 -5.66 5.12 -14.28
N LEU A 366 -4.64 5.18 -15.15
CA LEU A 366 -3.62 6.22 -15.10
C LEU A 366 -4.23 7.63 -15.19
N ARG A 367 -5.16 7.83 -16.13
CA ARG A 367 -5.92 9.09 -16.25
C ARG A 367 -6.73 9.41 -14.99
N ALA A 368 -7.44 8.42 -14.43
CA ALA A 368 -8.24 8.62 -13.22
C ALA A 368 -7.37 8.95 -11.99
N LEU A 369 -6.13 8.46 -11.92
CA LEU A 369 -5.16 8.85 -10.89
C LEU A 369 -4.75 10.31 -11.06
N ASP A 370 -4.41 10.71 -12.29
CA ASP A 370 -3.99 12.08 -12.59
C ASP A 370 -5.11 13.10 -12.30
N GLU A 371 -6.35 12.83 -12.71
CA GLU A 371 -7.51 13.69 -12.42
C GLU A 371 -7.73 13.89 -10.91
N ARG A 372 -7.53 12.84 -10.11
CA ARG A 372 -7.63 12.93 -8.64
C ARG A 372 -6.47 13.71 -8.04
N MET A 373 -5.26 13.54 -8.57
CA MET A 373 -4.10 14.34 -8.17
C MET A 373 -4.36 15.82 -8.44
N GLU A 374 -4.82 16.19 -9.63
CA GLU A 374 -5.18 17.56 -10.00
C GLU A 374 -6.23 18.18 -9.07
N ALA A 375 -7.25 17.41 -8.70
CA ALA A 375 -8.26 17.85 -7.75
C ALA A 375 -7.67 18.07 -6.34
N GLY A 376 -6.81 17.16 -5.87
CA GLY A 376 -6.18 17.22 -4.55
C GLY A 376 -5.11 18.32 -4.43
N MET A 377 -4.41 18.62 -5.52
CA MET A 377 -3.37 19.66 -5.58
C MET A 377 -3.89 21.05 -5.21
N LYS A 378 -5.17 21.30 -5.45
CA LYS A 378 -5.86 22.57 -5.14
C LYS A 378 -6.22 22.72 -3.66
N LYS A 379 -6.02 21.70 -2.84
CA LYS A 379 -6.39 21.72 -1.42
C LYS A 379 -5.30 22.39 -0.57
N PRO A 380 -5.66 23.01 0.57
CA PRO A 380 -4.73 23.82 1.36
C PRO A 380 -3.44 23.10 1.77
N GLY A 381 -3.53 21.81 2.13
CA GLY A 381 -2.36 21.04 2.53
C GLY A 381 -1.37 20.84 1.39
N ALA A 382 -1.87 20.57 0.18
CA ALA A 382 -1.04 20.40 -1.02
C ALA A 382 -0.45 21.74 -1.48
N VAL A 383 -1.23 22.82 -1.42
CA VAL A 383 -0.76 24.19 -1.71
C VAL A 383 0.37 24.59 -0.76
N GLU A 384 0.21 24.37 0.56
CA GLU A 384 1.28 24.63 1.52
C GLU A 384 2.53 23.79 1.22
N PHE A 385 2.35 22.51 0.86
CA PHE A 385 3.48 21.65 0.55
C PHE A 385 4.22 22.12 -0.70
N ALA A 386 3.49 22.53 -1.74
CA ALA A 386 4.06 23.15 -2.92
C ALA A 386 4.88 24.41 -2.59
N GLN A 387 4.36 25.30 -1.73
CA GLN A 387 5.07 26.49 -1.27
C GLN A 387 6.37 26.15 -0.52
N VAL A 388 6.33 25.11 0.31
CA VAL A 388 7.54 24.62 1.00
C VAL A 388 8.62 24.17 0.02
N PHE A 389 8.26 23.52 -1.09
CA PHE A 389 9.22 23.21 -2.15
C PHE A 389 9.77 24.47 -2.82
N ASP A 390 8.91 25.46 -3.13
CA ASP A 390 9.34 26.71 -3.75
C ASP A 390 10.34 27.47 -2.88
N GLU A 391 10.09 27.55 -1.57
CA GLU A 391 10.99 28.14 -0.58
C GLU A 391 12.36 27.45 -0.50
N LEU A 392 12.42 26.14 -0.74
CA LEU A 392 13.66 25.36 -0.70
C LEU A 392 14.44 25.46 -2.02
N MET A 393 13.76 25.58 -3.15
CA MET A 393 14.38 25.69 -4.47
C MET A 393 14.84 27.11 -4.81
N ALA A 394 14.29 28.13 -4.13
CA ALA A 394 14.72 29.53 -4.26
C ALA A 394 16.01 29.87 -3.49
N ARG A 395 16.54 28.92 -2.71
CA ARG A 395 17.79 29.03 -1.95
C ARG A 395 18.89 28.28 -2.67
#